data_AF-A0A423WQZ0-F1
#
_entry.id   AF-A0A423WQZ0-F1
#
_cell.length_a   1.000
_cell.length_b   1.000
_cell.length_c   1.000
_cell.angle_alpha   90.00
_cell.angle_beta   90.00
_cell.angle_gamma   90.00
#
_symmetry.space_group_name_H-M   'P 1'
#
loop_
_entity.id
_entity.type
_entity.pdbx_description
1 polymer ?
#
loop_
_entity_poly.entity_id
_entity_poly.type
_entity_poly.pdbx_seq_one_letter_code
_entity_poly.pdbx_strand_id
1 'polypeptide(L)'
;MANNINAPILLNDRPGNANNVRTGHPGRLGGRYPTPPGVTDDYWGRLLNIGDSHVQNHMVNGPQNFTPGQLDTLKFRKAYRRLLVDLAGATPQGTTKQQALHTTRAHLPPEFFAWVMLFGYVIDTTT
;
A
#
# COMPACT_ATOMS: atom_id res chain seq x y z
N MET A 1 -12.73 -0.17 32.97
CA MET A 1 -11.81 -0.84 32.03
C MET A 1 -12.65 -1.44 30.92
N ALA A 2 -12.84 -0.73 29.80
CA ALA A 2 -13.67 -1.19 28.71
C ALA A 2 -12.85 -2.10 27.80
N ASN A 3 -13.20 -3.39 27.78
CA ASN A 3 -12.73 -4.37 26.81
C ASN A 3 -13.16 -3.93 25.40
N ASN A 4 -12.25 -3.28 24.66
CA ASN A 4 -12.49 -2.91 23.27
C ASN A 4 -12.18 -4.12 22.37
N ILE A 5 -13.10 -5.08 22.37
CA ILE A 5 -13.07 -6.27 21.51
C ILE A 5 -13.60 -5.81 20.14
N ASN A 6 -12.82 -6.01 19.08
CA ASN A 6 -13.06 -5.64 17.67
C ASN A 6 -12.46 -4.32 17.16
N ALA A 7 -11.21 -3.99 17.51
CA ALA A 7 -10.41 -3.22 16.56
C ALA A 7 -10.23 -4.07 15.29
N PRO A 8 -10.54 -3.57 14.07
CA PRO A 8 -10.38 -4.34 12.85
C PRO A 8 -8.91 -4.74 12.69
N ILE A 9 -8.67 -6.03 12.39
CA ILE A 9 -7.33 -6.51 12.06
C ILE A 9 -6.97 -5.96 10.69
N LEU A 10 -6.00 -5.05 10.65
CA LEU A 10 -5.53 -4.42 9.42
C LEU A 10 -4.26 -5.12 8.92
N LEU A 11 -4.11 -5.17 7.60
CA LEU A 11 -2.91 -5.65 6.92
C LEU A 11 -1.72 -4.77 7.28
N ASN A 12 -0.69 -5.39 7.85
CA ASN A 12 0.51 -4.71 8.31
C ASN A 12 1.74 -5.62 8.13
N ASP A 13 2.83 -5.08 7.59
CA ASP A 13 4.10 -5.80 7.43
C ASP A 13 5.01 -5.77 8.68
N ARG A 14 4.60 -5.04 9.74
CA ARG A 14 5.32 -4.91 11.02
C ARG A 14 4.36 -4.88 12.22
N PRO A 15 3.88 -6.04 12.69
CA PRO A 15 2.95 -6.12 13.81
C PRO A 15 3.66 -5.66 15.09
N GLY A 16 3.05 -4.74 15.82
CA GLY A 16 3.61 -4.15 17.04
C GLY A 16 4.30 -2.79 16.86
N ASN A 17 4.43 -2.27 15.63
CA ASN A 17 4.87 -0.89 15.39
C ASN A 17 3.63 0.04 15.36
N ALA A 18 3.72 1.17 16.06
CA ALA A 18 2.64 1.74 16.87
C ALA A 18 1.41 2.37 16.16
N ASN A 19 1.19 2.26 14.85
CA ASN A 19 -0.04 2.77 14.24
C ASN A 19 -0.80 1.71 13.44
N ASN A 20 -1.55 0.86 14.14
CA ASN A 20 -2.71 0.17 13.57
C ASN A 20 -3.89 1.14 13.40
N VAL A 21 -3.61 2.36 12.94
CA VAL A 21 -4.59 3.43 12.83
C VAL A 21 -4.92 3.60 11.35
N ARG A 22 -6.22 3.57 11.06
CA ARG A 22 -6.78 4.06 9.80
C ARG A 22 -7.23 5.48 10.06
N THR A 23 -6.45 6.45 9.63
CA THR A 23 -6.84 7.87 9.69
C THR A 23 -7.71 8.25 8.48
N GLY A 24 -7.76 7.38 7.47
CA GLY A 24 -8.38 7.71 6.18
C GLY A 24 -7.67 8.85 5.48
N HIS A 25 -6.56 9.34 6.03
CA HIS A 25 -5.77 10.38 5.43
C HIS A 25 -4.89 9.72 4.39
N PRO A 26 -4.94 10.22 3.15
CA PRO A 26 -4.07 9.73 2.12
C PRO A 26 -2.64 9.90 2.60
N GLY A 27 -1.77 8.92 2.35
CA GLY A 27 -0.33 9.15 2.48
C GLY A 27 0.11 10.36 1.65
N ARG A 28 1.43 10.56 1.54
CA ARG A 28 2.06 11.71 0.85
C ARG A 28 1.52 12.12 -0.55
N LEU A 29 0.68 11.31 -1.20
CA LEU A 29 0.07 11.58 -2.50
C LEU A 29 -1.35 12.20 -2.47
N GLY A 30 -1.92 12.51 -1.30
CA GLY A 30 -3.22 13.20 -1.21
C GLY A 30 -4.43 12.35 -1.66
N GLY A 31 -5.63 12.96 -1.68
CA GLY A 31 -6.91 12.24 -1.84
C GLY A 31 -7.10 11.48 -3.16
N ARG A 32 -6.18 11.64 -4.12
CA ARG A 32 -6.19 10.93 -5.42
C ARG A 32 -5.76 9.47 -5.30
N TYR A 33 -4.96 9.13 -4.29
CA TYR A 33 -4.41 7.78 -4.10
C TYR A 33 -4.56 7.34 -2.63
N PRO A 34 -5.78 6.99 -2.22
CA PRO A 34 -6.09 6.69 -0.82
C PRO A 34 -5.41 5.38 -0.37
N THR A 35 -5.23 5.24 0.94
CA THR A 35 -4.86 3.97 1.57
C THR A 35 -5.89 2.89 1.19
N PRO A 36 -5.45 1.69 0.77
CA PRO A 36 -6.38 0.62 0.43
C PRO A 36 -7.21 0.19 1.66
N PRO A 37 -8.49 -0.20 1.48
CA PRO A 37 -9.32 -0.72 2.56
C PRO A 37 -8.65 -1.92 3.26
N GLY A 38 -8.70 -1.97 4.58
CA GLY A 38 -8.09 -3.06 5.34
C GLY A 38 -6.56 -3.03 5.42
N VAL A 39 -5.89 -1.97 4.94
CA VAL A 39 -4.44 -1.78 5.02
C VAL A 39 -4.11 -0.65 5.98
N THR A 40 -3.06 -0.77 6.78
CA THR A 40 -2.61 0.33 7.67
C THR A 40 -2.00 1.48 6.88
N ASP A 41 -2.22 2.72 7.33
CA ASP A 41 -1.64 3.92 6.70
C ASP A 41 -0.10 3.87 6.73
N ASP A 42 0.48 3.34 7.80
CA ASP A 42 1.92 3.15 7.96
C ASP A 42 2.50 2.19 6.91
N TYR A 43 1.85 1.05 6.69
CA TYR A 43 2.31 0.08 5.70
C TYR A 43 2.18 0.69 4.30
N TRP A 44 1.04 1.31 4.00
CA TRP A 44 0.84 1.98 2.72
C TRP A 44 1.84 3.12 2.49
N GLY A 45 2.10 3.95 3.51
CA GLY A 45 3.10 5.01 3.46
C GLY A 45 4.51 4.50 3.15
N ARG A 46 4.90 3.33 3.69
CA ARG A 46 6.17 2.68 3.32
C ARG A 46 6.19 2.27 1.85
N LEU A 47 5.11 1.70 1.34
CA LEU A 47 5.02 1.32 -0.08
C LEU A 47 5.08 2.53 -1.00
N LEU A 48 4.45 3.64 -0.61
CA LEU A 48 4.53 4.92 -1.32
C LEU A 48 5.96 5.48 -1.34
N ASN A 49 6.70 5.40 -0.22
CA ASN A 49 8.10 5.81 -0.17
C ASN A 49 9.00 4.95 -1.07
N ILE A 50 8.74 3.63 -1.15
CA ILE A 50 9.43 2.75 -2.11
C ILE A 50 9.15 3.19 -3.54
N GLY A 51 7.89 3.52 -3.85
CA GLY A 51 7.49 4.06 -5.14
C GLY A 51 8.20 5.37 -5.47
N ASP A 52 8.29 6.29 -4.52
CA ASP A 52 9.00 7.57 -4.64
C ASP A 52 10.49 7.36 -4.92
N SER A 53 11.20 6.57 -4.10
CA SER A 53 12.61 6.27 -4.33
C SER A 53 12.86 5.62 -5.69
N HIS A 54 11.97 4.72 -6.13
CA HIS A 54 12.10 4.11 -7.46
C HIS A 54 11.93 5.15 -8.58
N VAL A 55 10.94 6.03 -8.48
CA VAL A 55 10.70 7.08 -9.48
C VAL A 55 11.87 8.05 -9.51
N GLN A 56 12.35 8.51 -8.35
CA GLN A 56 13.53 9.38 -8.26
C GLN A 56 14.77 8.74 -8.90
N ASN A 57 15.06 7.47 -8.59
CA ASN A 57 16.18 6.76 -9.19
C ASN A 57 16.06 6.61 -10.72
N HIS A 58 14.85 6.48 -11.26
CA HIS A 58 14.64 6.46 -12.71
C HIS A 58 14.75 7.85 -13.34
N MET A 59 14.33 8.90 -12.62
CA MET A 59 14.44 10.29 -13.09
C MET A 59 15.87 10.82 -13.07
N VAL A 60 16.70 10.39 -12.12
CA VAL A 60 18.14 10.74 -12.08
C VAL A 60 18.88 10.24 -13.34
N ASN A 61 18.34 9.23 -14.03
CA ASN A 61 18.98 8.57 -15.17
C ASN A 61 18.46 9.02 -16.55
N GLY A 62 17.67 10.10 -16.66
CA GLY A 62 17.29 10.64 -17.98
C GLY A 62 16.46 11.93 -17.96
N PRO A 63 16.47 12.73 -19.04
CA PRO A 63 15.65 13.93 -19.15
C PRO A 63 14.19 13.54 -19.40
N GLN A 64 13.39 13.44 -18.33
CA GLN A 64 11.95 13.19 -18.46
C GLN A 64 11.13 14.34 -17.88
N ASN A 65 10.39 15.02 -18.75
CA ASN A 65 9.47 16.09 -18.41
C ASN A 65 8.13 15.50 -17.95
N PHE A 66 8.07 15.01 -16.71
CA PHE A 66 6.81 14.61 -16.10
C PHE A 66 6.14 15.78 -15.39
N THR A 67 4.83 15.91 -15.57
CA THR A 67 4.01 16.75 -14.70
C THR A 67 3.94 16.14 -13.30
N PRO A 68 3.70 16.94 -12.23
CA PRO A 68 3.54 16.42 -10.87
C PRO A 68 2.50 15.28 -10.79
N GLY A 69 1.37 15.41 -11.50
CA GLY A 69 0.33 14.37 -11.53
C GLY A 69 0.77 13.06 -12.19
N GLN A 70 1.65 13.11 -13.20
CA GLN A 70 2.24 11.90 -13.80
C GLN A 70 3.22 11.23 -12.83
N LEU A 71 4.02 12.01 -12.10
CA LEU A 71 4.92 11.49 -11.07
C LEU A 71 4.14 10.78 -9.97
N ASP A 72 3.06 11.37 -9.48
CA ASP A 72 2.23 10.75 -8.45
C ASP A 72 1.60 9.43 -8.95
N THR A 73 1.16 9.40 -10.21
CA THR A 73 0.64 8.17 -10.85
C THR A 73 1.71 7.07 -10.89
N LEU A 74 2.96 7.40 -11.24
CA LEU A 74 4.06 6.43 -11.27
C LEU A 74 4.41 5.90 -9.88
N LYS A 75 4.46 6.79 -8.87
CA LYS A 75 4.70 6.42 -7.46
C LYS A 75 3.62 5.48 -6.96
N PHE A 76 2.35 5.84 -7.21
CA PHE A 76 1.20 5.02 -6.87
C PHE A 76 1.27 3.65 -7.54
N ARG A 77 1.54 3.59 -8.85
CA ARG A 77 1.65 2.34 -9.61
C ARG A 77 2.72 1.41 -9.00
N LYS A 78 3.86 1.96 -8.58
CA LYS A 78 4.92 1.18 -7.94
C LYS A 78 4.50 0.68 -6.56
N ALA A 79 3.88 1.52 -5.74
CA ALA A 79 3.34 1.12 -4.44
C ALA A 79 2.26 0.03 -4.56
N TYR A 80 1.31 0.20 -5.49
CA TYR A 80 0.26 -0.75 -5.80
C TYR A 80 0.82 -2.11 -6.21
N ARG A 81 1.72 -2.14 -7.20
CA ARG A 81 2.35 -3.40 -7.65
C ARG A 81 3.11 -4.06 -6.50
N ARG A 82 3.79 -3.27 -5.67
CA ARG A 82 4.52 -3.81 -4.53
C ARG A 82 3.58 -4.43 -3.49
N LEU A 83 2.44 -3.82 -3.20
CA LEU A 83 1.42 -4.37 -2.31
C LEU A 83 0.96 -5.75 -2.78
N LEU A 84 0.64 -5.90 -4.07
CA LEU A 84 0.20 -7.18 -4.64
C LEU A 84 1.31 -8.25 -4.59
N VAL A 85 2.55 -7.86 -4.89
CA VAL A 85 3.71 -8.76 -4.78
C VAL A 85 3.92 -9.23 -3.34
N ASP A 86 3.84 -8.31 -2.37
CA ASP A 86 4.02 -8.62 -0.96
C ASP A 86 2.86 -9.53 -0.45
N LEU A 87 1.63 -9.35 -0.93
CA LEU A 87 0.48 -10.21 -0.61
C LEU A 87 0.60 -11.62 -1.20
N ALA A 88 1.04 -11.71 -2.47
CA ALA A 88 1.28 -12.99 -3.14
C ALA A 88 2.44 -13.75 -2.48
N GLY A 89 3.48 -13.04 -2.06
CA GLY A 89 4.65 -13.59 -1.38
C GLY A 89 4.48 -13.85 0.12
N ALA A 90 3.31 -13.57 0.70
CA ALA A 90 3.05 -13.79 2.12
C ALA A 90 2.92 -15.29 2.45
N THR A 91 3.72 -15.76 3.41
CA THR A 91 3.84 -17.18 3.76
C THR A 91 4.19 -17.35 5.26
N PRO A 92 3.69 -18.40 5.95
CA PRO A 92 4.00 -18.62 7.36
C PRO A 92 5.46 -19.03 7.62
N GLN A 93 6.20 -19.48 6.60
CA GLN A 93 7.62 -19.87 6.73
C GLN A 93 8.59 -18.82 6.19
N GLY A 94 8.11 -17.62 5.85
CA GLY A 94 8.93 -16.56 5.24
C GLY A 94 9.67 -15.69 6.25
N THR A 95 10.13 -14.54 5.77
CA THR A 95 10.63 -13.44 6.62
C THR A 95 9.55 -12.95 7.60
N THR A 96 9.94 -12.24 8.67
CA THR A 96 9.00 -11.63 9.63
C THR A 96 7.90 -10.81 8.95
N LYS A 97 8.26 -10.07 7.88
CA LYS A 97 7.32 -9.33 7.04
C LYS A 97 6.31 -10.26 6.35
N GLN A 98 6.78 -11.32 5.71
CA GLN A 98 5.91 -12.27 5.00
C GLN A 98 4.97 -13.00 5.96
N GLN A 99 5.45 -13.36 7.15
CA GLN A 99 4.65 -13.98 8.19
C GLN A 99 3.57 -13.03 8.70
N ALA A 100 3.91 -11.77 8.97
CA ALA A 100 2.97 -10.74 9.40
C ALA A 100 1.86 -10.46 8.37
N LEU A 101 2.24 -10.39 7.09
CA LEU A 101 1.26 -10.25 6.01
C LEU A 101 0.40 -11.50 5.87
N HIS A 102 0.96 -12.70 6.09
CA HIS A 102 0.22 -13.95 6.01
C HIS A 102 -0.86 -14.03 7.09
N THR A 103 -0.57 -13.60 8.33
CA THR A 103 -1.55 -13.63 9.43
C THR A 103 -2.66 -12.60 9.24
N THR A 104 -2.36 -11.45 8.66
CA THR A 104 -3.34 -10.35 8.54
C THR A 104 -4.11 -10.34 7.21
N ARG A 105 -3.57 -10.91 6.12
CA ARG A 105 -4.24 -10.87 4.79
C ARG A 105 -5.59 -11.57 4.74
N ALA A 106 -5.83 -12.55 5.61
CA ALA A 106 -7.12 -13.25 5.69
C ALA A 106 -8.25 -12.34 6.18
N HIS A 107 -7.92 -11.21 6.81
CA HIS A 107 -8.87 -10.22 7.32
C HIS A 107 -9.12 -9.06 6.37
N LEU A 108 -8.60 -9.12 5.13
CA LEU A 108 -8.87 -8.08 4.13
C LEU A 108 -10.37 -8.05 3.78
N PRO A 109 -11.00 -6.87 3.85
CA PRO A 109 -12.44 -6.76 3.66
C PRO A 109 -12.78 -6.74 2.15
N PRO A 110 -14.04 -7.05 1.75
CA PRO A 110 -14.44 -7.07 0.33
C PRO A 110 -14.10 -5.80 -0.46
N GLU A 111 -14.17 -4.64 0.21
CA GLU A 111 -13.85 -3.33 -0.36
C GLU A 111 -12.39 -3.24 -0.82
N PHE A 112 -11.48 -4.00 -0.22
CA PHE A 112 -10.11 -4.09 -0.69
C PHE A 112 -10.04 -4.65 -2.11
N PHE A 113 -10.80 -5.71 -2.39
CA PHE A 113 -10.80 -6.35 -3.70
C PHE A 113 -11.47 -5.46 -4.75
N ALA A 114 -12.54 -4.76 -4.38
CA ALA A 114 -13.14 -3.72 -5.23
C ALA A 114 -12.14 -2.60 -5.55
N TRP A 115 -11.36 -2.16 -4.55
CA TRP A 115 -10.30 -1.17 -4.74
C TRP A 115 -9.19 -1.68 -5.67
N VAL A 116 -8.76 -2.93 -5.51
CA VAL A 116 -7.78 -3.59 -6.40
C VAL A 116 -8.28 -3.63 -7.84
N MET A 117 -9.54 -4.01 -8.08
CA MET A 117 -10.11 -4.01 -9.43
C MET A 117 -10.15 -2.60 -10.04
N LEU A 118 -10.63 -1.61 -9.27
CA LEU A 118 -10.73 -0.22 -9.73
C LEU A 118 -9.37 0.35 -10.13
N PHE A 119 -8.38 0.24 -9.24
CA PHE A 119 -7.07 0.83 -9.47
C PHE A 119 -6.17 -0.03 -10.37
N GLY A 120 -6.39 -1.35 -10.42
CA GLY A 120 -5.75 -2.24 -11.38
C GLY A 120 -6.11 -1.85 -12.82
N TYR A 121 -7.42 -1.64 -13.09
CA TYR A 121 -7.87 -1.15 -14.39
C TYR A 121 -7.25 0.21 -14.75
N VAL A 122 -7.26 1.17 -13.83
CA VAL A 122 -6.65 2.50 -14.05
C VAL A 122 -5.17 2.39 -14.38
N ILE A 123 -4.44 1.47 -13.72
CA ILE A 123 -3.02 1.25 -13.98
C ILE A 123 -2.78 0.70 -15.38
N ASP A 124 -3.63 -0.22 -15.86
CA ASP A 124 -3.49 -0.88 -17.15
C ASP A 124 -3.91 0.01 -18.33
N THR A 125 -4.86 0.94 -18.15
CA THR A 125 -5.33 1.84 -19.21
C THR A 125 -4.55 3.16 -19.32
N THR A 126 -3.65 3.44 -18.37
CA THR A 126 -2.80 4.66 -18.35
C THR A 126 -1.36 4.36 -18.77
N THR A 127 -1.17 3.31 -19.57
CA THR A 127 0.09 2.89 -20.23
C THR A 127 -0.11 2.83 -21.73
#